data_AF-A0A971G0V9-F1
#
_entry.id   AF-A0A971G0V9-F1
#
_cell.length_a   1.000
_cell.length_b   1.000
_cell.length_c   1.000
_cell.angle_alpha   90.00
_cell.angle_beta   90.00
_cell.angle_gamma   90.00
#
_symmetry.space_group_name_H-M   'P 1'
#
loop_
_entity.id
_entity.type
_entity.pdbx_description
1 polymer ?
#
loop_
_entity_poly.entity_id
_entity_poly.type
_entity_poly.pdbx_seq_one_letter_code
_entity_poly.pdbx_strand_id
1 'polypeptide(L)' 'DSGFEAGSLIADAARTIGGGGGKGAELAVAGGREPDRIGEALDQVRSLIG' A
#
# COMPACT_ATOMS: atom_id res chain seq x y z
N ASP A 1 -17.54 5.87 7.26
CA ASP A 1 -16.24 5.28 7.59
C ASP A 1 -16.12 3.93 6.93
N SER A 2 -15.00 3.64 6.28
CA SER A 2 -14.83 2.41 5.48
C SER A 2 -14.45 1.19 6.32
N GLY A 3 -14.05 1.39 7.58
CA GLY A 3 -13.55 0.33 8.46
C GLY A 3 -12.10 -0.08 8.17
N PHE A 4 -11.44 0.57 7.21
CA PHE A 4 -10.06 0.29 6.84
C PHE A 4 -9.10 1.35 7.40
N GLU A 5 -7.87 0.93 7.69
CA GLU A 5 -6.77 1.81 8.08
C GLU A 5 -5.78 1.90 6.91
N ALA A 6 -5.62 3.09 6.33
CA ALA A 6 -4.89 3.28 5.06
C ALA A 6 -3.42 2.84 5.15
N GLY A 7 -2.74 3.10 6.27
CA GLY A 7 -1.36 2.66 6.49
C GLY A 7 -1.21 1.14 6.45
N SER A 8 -2.14 0.43 7.10
CA SER A 8 -2.18 -1.04 7.13
C SER A 8 -2.46 -1.62 5.75
N LEU A 9 -3.38 -1.01 4.99
CA LEU A 9 -3.72 -1.46 3.64
C LEU A 9 -2.53 -1.41 2.67
N ILE A 10 -1.69 -0.37 2.74
CA ILE A 10 -0.57 -0.18 1.80
C ILE A 10 0.76 -0.78 2.29
N ALA A 11 0.79 -1.37 3.49
CA ALA A 11 2.05 -1.79 4.13
C ALA A 11 2.79 -2.89 3.35
N ASP A 12 2.07 -3.90 2.86
CA ASP A 12 2.63 -4.96 2.02
C ASP A 12 2.99 -4.46 0.62
N ALA A 13 2.12 -3.64 0.04
CA ALA A 13 2.37 -2.98 -1.24
C ALA A 13 3.67 -2.15 -1.23
N ALA A 14 3.93 -1.42 -0.14
CA ALA A 14 5.16 -0.66 0.05
C ALA A 14 6.40 -1.56 0.11
N ARG A 15 6.30 -2.73 0.75
CA ARG A 15 7.38 -3.73 0.78
C ARG A 15 7.61 -4.35 -0.60
N THR A 16 6.56 -4.62 -1.35
CA THR A 16 6.63 -5.16 -2.72
C THR A 16 7.39 -4.23 -3.66
N ILE A 17 7.22 -2.91 -3.57
CA ILE A 17 8.02 -1.97 -4.37
C ILE A 17 9.42 -1.68 -3.76
N GLY A 18 9.86 -2.46 -2.79
CA GLY A 18 11.18 -2.32 -2.16
C GLY A 18 11.33 -1.05 -1.34
N GLY A 19 10.26 -0.59 -0.69
CA GLY A 19 10.19 0.71 -0.04
C GLY A 19 9.46 0.72 1.29
N GLY A 20 8.86 1.87 1.60
CA GLY A 20 8.15 2.12 2.85
C GLY A 20 7.02 3.13 2.65
N GLY A 21 6.22 3.35 3.70
CA GLY A 21 5.10 4.27 3.64
C GLY A 21 4.67 4.82 5.00
N GLY A 22 3.78 5.80 4.95
CA GLY A 22 3.17 6.43 6.13
C GLY A 22 2.20 5.50 6.87
N LYS A 23 1.93 5.81 8.14
CA LYS A 23 1.04 5.05 9.05
C LYS A 23 -0.27 5.79 9.36
N GLY A 24 -0.71 6.66 8.46
CA GLY A 24 -1.90 7.47 8.70
C GLY A 24 -3.17 6.66 8.43
N ALA A 25 -4.12 6.73 9.37
CA ALA A 25 -5.36 5.98 9.30
C ALA A 25 -6.24 6.37 8.11
N GLU A 26 -6.37 7.68 7.85
CA GLU A 26 -7.17 8.21 6.75
C GLU A 26 -6.37 8.33 5.45
N LEU A 27 -5.06 8.60 5.56
CA LEU A 27 -4.18 8.81 4.43
C LEU A 27 -2.78 8.29 4.75
N ALA A 28 -2.31 7.41 3.87
CA ALA A 28 -0.94 6.92 3.87
C ALA A 28 -0.39 6.98 2.43
N VAL A 29 0.91 7.23 2.33
CA VAL A 29 1.64 7.29 1.05
C VAL A 29 2.80 6.30 1.12
N ALA A 30 3.01 5.53 0.06
CA ALA A 30 4.12 4.59 -0.07
C ALA A 30 4.98 4.93 -1.29
N GLY A 31 6.27 4.60 -1.21
CA GLY A 31 7.22 4.73 -2.30
C GLY A 31 8.40 3.79 -2.12
N GLY A 32 9.05 3.40 -3.21
CA GLY A 32 10.12 2.42 -3.20
C GLY A 32 10.98 2.45 -4.46
N ARG A 33 12.00 1.57 -4.48
CA ARG A 33 13.05 1.53 -5.50
C ARG A 33 12.78 0.58 -6.66
N GLU A 34 11.70 -0.20 -6.60
CA GLU A 34 11.32 -1.20 -7.61
C GLU A 34 10.04 -0.74 -8.35
N PRO A 35 10.14 0.26 -9.26
CA PRO A 35 8.96 0.82 -9.94
C PRO A 35 8.23 -0.21 -10.81
N ASP A 36 8.94 -1.21 -11.34
CA ASP A 36 8.37 -2.27 -12.18
C ASP A 36 7.36 -3.15 -11.43
N ARG A 37 7.37 -3.12 -10.08
CA ARG A 37 6.46 -3.90 -9.23
C ARG A 37 5.19 -3.13 -8.82
N ILE A 38 4.98 -1.92 -9.34
CA ILE A 38 3.82 -1.11 -8.94
C ILE A 38 2.48 -1.77 -9.29
N GLY A 39 2.41 -2.54 -10.38
CA GLY A 39 1.22 -3.30 -10.75
C GLY A 39 0.84 -4.32 -9.67
N GLU A 40 1.81 -5.16 -9.27
CA GLU A 40 1.66 -6.16 -8.20
C GLU A 40 1.21 -5.51 -6.89
N ALA A 41 1.85 -4.39 -6.50
CA ALA A 41 1.53 -3.65 -5.29
C ALA A 41 0.09 -3.11 -5.29
N LEU A 42 -0.38 -2.56 -6.42
CA LEU A 42 -1.75 -2.07 -6.55
C LEU A 42 -2.78 -3.19 -6.50
N ASP A 43 -2.48 -4.34 -7.10
CA ASP A 43 -3.38 -5.50 -7.09
C ASP A 43 -3.48 -6.13 -5.70
N GLN A 44 -2.40 -6.16 -4.92
CA GLN A 44 -2.42 -6.54 -3.51
C GLN A 44 -3.42 -5.69 -2.71
N VAL A 45 -3.35 -4.36 -2.81
CA VAL A 45 -4.26 -3.47 -2.09
C VAL A 45 -5.70 -3.70 -2.52
N ARG A 46 -5.97 -3.79 -3.83
CA ARG A 46 -7.32 -4.03 -4.37
C ARG A 46 -7.93 -5.34 -3.84
N SER A 47 -7.12 -6.39 -3.71
CA SER A 47 -7.59 -7.69 -3.21
C SER A 47 -8.08 -7.66 -1.75
N LEU A 48 -7.68 -6.65 -0.97
CA LEU A 48 -8.07 -6.49 0.43
C LEU A 48 -9.40 -5.75 0.62
N ILE A 49 -9.82 -4.95 -0.37
CA ILE A 49 -10.95 -4.02 -0.24
C ILE A 49 -12.14 -4.34 -1.14
N GLY A 50 -11.99 -5.24 -2.13
CA GLY A 50 -13.08 -5.75 -2.96
C GLY A 50 -13.45 -4.86 -4.13
#